data_AF-A0A6M2AAN4-F1
#
_entry.id   AF-A0A6M2AAN4-F1
#
_cell.length_a   1.000
_cell.length_b   1.000
_cell.length_c   1.000
_cell.angle_alpha   90.00
_cell.angle_beta   90.00
_cell.angle_gamma   90.00
#
_symmetry.space_group_name_H-M   'P 1'
#
loop_
_entity.id
_entity.type
_entity.pdbx_description
1 polymer ?
#
loop_
_entity_poly.entity_id
_entity_poly.type
_entity_poly.pdbx_seq_one_letter_code
_entity_poly.pdbx_strand_id
1 'polypeptide(L)'
;MTATLEPKLKETVEQAMEKIGASKESELCRYLPSSEGGYIHHFTYNKLKKTSPIECVDLLEEFILKNKNPKQLDPRPRARRKTKQPELNLPSDMFNQVLKLAKEANDILHLVSLDTNLG
;
A
#
# COMPACT_ATOMS: atom_id res chain seq x y z
N MET A 1 -19.50 31.31 12.48
CA MET A 1 -20.65 30.43 12.20
C MET A 1 -20.22 28.95 12.28
N THR A 2 -19.83 28.46 13.45
CA THR A 2 -19.28 27.08 13.61
C THR A 2 -20.12 26.16 14.49
N ALA A 3 -21.12 26.68 15.21
CA ALA A 3 -21.85 25.93 16.23
C ALA A 3 -22.89 24.93 15.69
N THR A 4 -23.35 25.06 14.45
CA THR A 4 -24.44 24.24 13.89
C THR A 4 -23.98 22.96 13.19
N LEU A 5 -22.68 22.76 12.97
CA LEU A 5 -22.18 21.73 12.06
C LEU A 5 -21.76 20.41 12.76
N GLU A 6 -21.36 20.50 14.02
CA GLU A 6 -21.03 19.33 14.84
C GLU A 6 -22.19 18.32 15.04
N PRO A 7 -23.45 18.75 15.31
CA PRO A 7 -24.54 17.79 15.50
C PRO A 7 -24.86 17.06 14.20
N LYS A 8 -24.90 17.78 13.07
CA LYS A 8 -25.16 17.18 11.75
C LYS A 8 -24.12 16.11 11.40
N LEU A 9 -22.84 16.38 11.65
CA LEU A 9 -21.77 15.41 11.42
C LEU A 9 -22.01 14.10 12.21
N LYS A 10 -22.39 14.21 13.49
CA LYS A 10 -22.63 13.02 14.34
C LYS A 10 -23.81 12.19 13.81
N GLU A 11 -24.91 12.85 13.47
CA GLU A 11 -26.08 12.18 12.89
C GLU A 11 -25.75 11.47 11.58
N THR A 12 -25.01 12.13 10.67
CA THR A 12 -24.59 11.51 9.40
C THR A 12 -23.68 10.31 9.61
N VAL A 13 -22.77 10.37 10.61
CA VAL A 13 -21.88 9.25 10.95
C VAL A 13 -22.68 8.07 11.48
N GLU A 14 -23.62 8.29 12.40
CA GLU A 14 -24.48 7.23 12.95
C GLU A 14 -25.31 6.56 11.86
N GLN A 15 -25.97 7.35 10.99
CA GLN A 15 -26.72 6.82 9.85
C GLN A 15 -25.85 6.00 8.89
N ALA A 16 -24.63 6.48 8.63
CA ALA A 16 -23.68 5.76 7.79
C ALA A 16 -23.24 4.43 8.44
N MET A 17 -23.04 4.40 9.77
CA MET A 17 -22.69 3.19 10.51
C MET A 17 -23.83 2.17 10.49
N GLU A 18 -25.06 2.60 10.76
CA GLU A 18 -26.24 1.72 10.74
C GLU A 18 -26.45 1.09 9.37
N LYS A 19 -26.29 1.88 8.30
CA LYS A 19 -26.49 1.40 6.93
C LYS A 19 -25.49 0.30 6.53
N ILE A 20 -24.26 0.39 7.01
CA ILE A 20 -23.19 -0.58 6.73
C ILE A 20 -23.19 -1.72 7.77
N GLY A 21 -23.88 -1.56 8.90
CA GLY A 21 -23.79 -2.48 10.03
C GLY A 21 -22.43 -2.40 10.74
N ALA A 22 -21.80 -1.23 10.73
CA ALA A 22 -20.47 -1.03 11.31
C ALA A 22 -20.53 -0.92 12.83
N SER A 23 -19.63 -1.62 13.52
CA SER A 23 -19.54 -1.55 14.99
C SER A 23 -18.68 -0.39 15.49
N LYS A 24 -17.76 0.08 14.65
CA LYS A 24 -16.76 1.11 14.96
C LYS A 24 -16.69 2.12 13.83
N GLU A 25 -16.49 3.39 14.16
CA GLU A 25 -16.29 4.46 13.16
C GLU A 25 -15.11 4.15 12.21
N SER A 26 -14.09 3.42 12.68
CA SER A 26 -12.94 3.04 11.85
C SER A 26 -13.27 2.15 10.67
N GLU A 27 -14.45 1.51 10.65
CA GLU A 27 -14.89 0.67 9.54
C GLU A 27 -15.44 1.50 8.38
N LEU A 28 -16.06 2.67 8.66
CA LEU A 28 -16.51 3.62 7.63
C LEU A 28 -15.38 4.01 6.69
N CYS A 29 -14.17 4.13 7.23
CA CYS A 29 -12.97 4.47 6.50
C CYS A 29 -12.73 3.56 5.29
N ARG A 30 -13.16 2.29 5.31
CA ARG A 30 -12.99 1.33 4.21
C ARG A 30 -13.89 1.60 3.01
N TYR A 31 -14.89 2.45 3.17
CA TYR A 31 -15.86 2.80 2.14
C TYR A 31 -15.59 4.17 1.52
N LEU A 32 -14.68 4.94 2.12
CA LEU A 32 -14.33 6.29 1.66
C LEU A 32 -13.06 6.24 0.82
N PRO A 33 -13.07 6.79 -0.41
CA PRO A 33 -11.89 6.78 -1.26
C PRO A 33 -10.82 7.77 -0.79
N SER A 34 -9.56 7.40 -0.94
CA SER A 34 -8.42 8.31 -0.77
C SER A 34 -7.95 8.86 -2.12
N SER A 35 -7.40 10.07 -2.14
CA SER A 35 -6.83 10.71 -3.34
C SER A 35 -5.69 9.90 -3.97
N GLU A 36 -4.92 9.16 -3.16
CA GLU A 36 -3.80 8.34 -3.62
C GLU A 36 -4.19 6.90 -3.98
N GLY A 37 -5.49 6.60 -4.00
CA GLY A 37 -6.06 5.27 -4.23
C GLY A 37 -6.27 4.46 -2.95
N GLY A 38 -7.20 3.49 -3.03
CA GLY A 38 -7.66 2.71 -1.89
C GLY A 38 -8.57 3.50 -0.94
N TYR A 39 -8.63 3.08 0.31
CA TYR A 39 -9.51 3.67 1.33
C TYR A 39 -8.79 4.65 2.27
N ILE A 40 -9.51 5.61 2.83
CA ILE A 40 -8.96 6.61 3.76
C ILE A 40 -8.47 5.94 5.04
N HIS A 41 -7.26 6.26 5.51
CA HIS A 41 -6.79 5.76 6.81
C HIS A 41 -7.54 6.46 7.96
N HIS A 42 -7.83 5.74 9.05
CA HIS A 42 -8.58 6.27 10.20
C HIS A 42 -7.99 7.58 10.78
N PHE A 43 -6.65 7.74 10.71
CA PHE A 43 -5.99 8.98 11.14
C PHE A 43 -6.40 10.18 10.26
N THR A 44 -6.42 9.98 8.94
CA THR A 44 -6.84 11.00 7.97
C THR A 44 -8.31 11.33 8.16
N TYR A 45 -9.16 10.32 8.39
CA TYR A 45 -10.57 10.53 8.70
C TYR A 45 -10.78 11.35 9.99
N ASN A 46 -10.06 11.03 11.07
CA ASN A 46 -10.10 11.79 12.31
C ASN A 46 -9.61 13.23 12.14
N LYS A 47 -8.61 13.45 11.26
CA LYS A 47 -8.14 14.79 10.90
C LYS A 47 -9.23 15.53 10.12
N LEU A 48 -9.84 14.89 9.12
CA LEU A 48 -10.91 15.45 8.29
C LEU A 48 -12.10 15.91 9.12
N LYS A 49 -12.59 15.09 10.06
CA LYS A 49 -13.67 15.46 10.99
C LYS A 49 -13.37 16.76 11.76
N LYS A 50 -12.11 17.01 12.10
CA LYS A 50 -11.68 18.19 12.87
C LYS A 50 -11.41 19.41 11.99
N THR A 51 -10.80 19.22 10.83
CA THR A 51 -10.38 20.32 9.96
C THR A 51 -11.50 20.80 9.03
N SER A 52 -12.26 19.86 8.46
CA SER A 52 -13.29 20.12 7.46
C SER A 52 -14.49 19.18 7.65
N PRO A 53 -15.34 19.45 8.67
CA PRO A 53 -16.51 18.61 8.93
C PRO A 53 -17.53 18.59 7.79
N ILE A 54 -17.62 19.66 7.00
CA ILE A 54 -18.52 19.75 5.82
C ILE A 54 -18.14 18.70 4.77
N GLU A 55 -16.87 18.67 4.38
CA GLU A 55 -16.35 17.70 3.40
C GLU A 55 -16.54 16.26 3.87
N CYS A 56 -16.42 16.04 5.19
CA CYS A 56 -16.66 14.72 5.77
C CYS A 56 -18.12 14.29 5.61
N VAL A 57 -19.08 15.20 5.79
CA VAL A 57 -20.51 14.92 5.59
C VAL A 57 -20.77 14.62 4.13
N ASP A 58 -20.25 15.44 3.21
CA ASP A 58 -20.45 15.25 1.77
C ASP A 58 -19.92 13.89 1.29
N LEU A 59 -18.75 13.47 1.78
CA LEU A 59 -18.18 12.15 1.48
C LEU A 59 -19.04 10.99 2.01
N LEU A 60 -19.54 11.10 3.24
CA LEU A 60 -20.42 10.06 3.81
C LEU A 60 -21.75 10.01 3.06
N GLU A 61 -22.31 11.16 2.71
CA GLU A 61 -23.55 11.26 1.94
C GLU A 61 -23.38 10.63 0.55
N GLU A 62 -22.29 10.94 -0.17
CA GLU A 62 -22.06 10.48 -1.54
C GLU A 62 -21.74 8.98 -1.59
N PHE A 63 -20.79 8.50 -0.79
CA PHE A 63 -20.26 7.13 -0.90
C PHE A 63 -21.05 6.09 -0.12
N ILE A 64 -21.71 6.51 0.98
CA ILE A 64 -22.43 5.59 1.87
C ILE A 64 -23.94 5.79 1.78
N LEU A 65 -24.46 6.99 2.04
CA LEU A 65 -25.91 7.19 2.20
C LEU A 65 -26.67 7.20 0.86
N LYS A 66 -26.11 7.81 -0.19
CA LYS A 66 -26.72 7.85 -1.52
C LYS A 66 -26.59 6.52 -2.26
N ASN A 67 -25.52 5.77 -2.01
CA ASN A 67 -25.27 4.49 -2.68
C ASN A 67 -26.10 3.36 -2.05
N LYS A 68 -26.90 2.62 -2.83
CA LYS A 68 -27.76 1.54 -2.30
C LYS A 68 -26.95 0.42 -1.64
N ASN A 69 -25.84 0.04 -2.26
CA ASN A 69 -24.94 -1.00 -1.77
C ASN A 69 -23.51 -0.42 -1.68
N PRO A 70 -23.12 0.20 -0.56
CA PRO A 70 -21.79 0.75 -0.39
C PRO A 70 -20.76 -0.39 -0.54
N LYS A 71 -19.80 -0.22 -1.45
CA LYS A 71 -18.76 -1.22 -1.71
C LYS A 71 -17.54 -0.90 -0.87
N GLN A 72 -17.01 -1.92 -0.20
CA GLN A 72 -15.73 -1.81 0.48
C GLN A 72 -14.64 -1.64 -0.57
N LEU A 73 -13.77 -0.64 -0.37
CA LEU A 73 -12.64 -0.39 -1.25
C LEU A 73 -11.46 -1.27 -0.84
N ASP A 74 -10.76 -1.79 -1.85
CA ASP A 74 -9.53 -2.54 -1.62
C ASP A 74 -8.42 -1.62 -1.08
N PRO A 75 -7.55 -2.11 -0.19
CA PRO A 75 -6.38 -1.37 0.23
C PRO A 75 -5.50 -0.99 -0.96
N ARG A 76 -4.84 0.16 -0.89
CA ARG A 76 -3.86 0.56 -1.88
C ARG A 76 -2.82 -0.55 -2.07
N PRO A 77 -2.52 -0.99 -3.31
CA PRO A 77 -1.52 -2.00 -3.56
C PRO A 77 -0.16 -1.52 -3.06
N ARG A 78 0.49 -2.33 -2.23
CA ARG A 78 1.85 -2.03 -1.77
C ARG A 78 2.82 -2.22 -2.92
N ALA A 79 3.73 -1.28 -3.10
CA ALA A 79 4.84 -1.46 -4.03
C ALA A 79 5.58 -2.77 -3.70
N ARG A 80 5.99 -3.52 -4.73
CA ARG A 80 6.79 -4.73 -4.54
C ARG A 80 8.04 -4.34 -3.75
N ARG A 81 8.27 -5.01 -2.61
CA ARG A 81 9.54 -4.86 -1.90
C ARG A 81 10.64 -5.35 -2.84
N LYS A 82 11.56 -4.45 -3.22
CA LYS A 82 12.81 -4.86 -3.85
C LYS A 82 13.61 -5.61 -2.77
N THR A 83 13.55 -6.94 -2.78
CA THR A 83 14.52 -7.76 -2.04
C THR A 83 15.88 -7.44 -2.64
N LYS A 84 16.76 -6.80 -1.85
CA LYS A 84 18.18 -6.73 -2.22
C LYS A 84 18.66 -8.17 -2.33
N GLN A 85 19.00 -8.62 -3.53
CA GLN A 85 19.72 -9.87 -3.66
C GLN A 85 21.05 -9.70 -2.90
N PRO A 86 21.48 -10.69 -2.11
CA PRO A 86 22.81 -10.62 -1.51
C PRO A 86 23.82 -10.51 -2.64
N GLU A 87 24.53 -9.39 -2.72
CA GLU A 87 25.71 -9.29 -3.57
C GLU A 87 26.72 -10.31 -3.03
N LEU A 88 27.01 -11.35 -3.82
CA LEU A 88 28.08 -12.30 -3.53
C LEU A 88 29.41 -11.56 -3.77
N ASN A 89 29.84 -10.79 -2.77
CA ASN A 89 31.16 -10.19 -2.75
C ASN A 89 32.18 -11.27 -2.38
N LEU A 90 32.51 -12.13 -3.34
CA LEU A 90 33.61 -13.08 -3.21
C LEU A 90 34.94 -12.29 -3.22
N PRO A 91 35.77 -12.41 -2.18
CA PRO A 91 37.12 -11.85 -2.20
C PRO A 91 37.90 -12.40 -3.40
N SER A 92 38.70 -11.56 -4.05
CA SER A 92 39.50 -11.95 -5.23
C SER A 92 40.35 -13.20 -4.98
N ASP A 93 40.86 -13.36 -3.76
CA ASP A 93 41.67 -14.52 -3.36
C ASP A 93 40.86 -15.82 -3.33
N MET A 94 39.60 -15.76 -2.86
CA MET A 94 38.71 -16.92 -2.88
C MET A 94 38.30 -17.29 -4.29
N PHE A 95 38.07 -16.30 -5.16
CA PHE A 95 37.80 -16.53 -6.57
C PHE A 95 38.98 -17.24 -7.25
N ASN A 96 40.21 -16.79 -6.99
CA ASN A 96 41.42 -17.42 -7.51
C ASN A 96 41.64 -18.84 -6.99
N GLN A 97 41.32 -19.10 -5.72
CA GLN A 97 41.36 -20.45 -5.14
C GLN A 97 40.32 -21.37 -5.80
N VAL A 98 39.10 -20.90 -6.01
CA VAL A 98 38.05 -21.65 -6.73
C VAL A 98 38.47 -21.95 -8.17
N LEU A 99 39.06 -20.97 -8.86
CA LEU A 99 39.60 -21.17 -10.22
C LEU A 99 40.74 -22.19 -10.25
N LYS A 100 41.62 -22.19 -9.24
CA LYS A 100 42.73 -23.13 -9.14
C LYS A 100 42.23 -24.54 -8.89
N LEU A 101 41.31 -24.72 -7.95
CA LEU A 101 40.68 -26.00 -7.65
C LEU A 101 39.89 -26.54 -8.84
N ALA A 102 39.18 -25.68 -9.59
CA ALA A 102 38.47 -26.07 -10.80
C ALA A 102 39.42 -26.57 -11.90
N LYS A 103 40.61 -25.98 -12.02
CA LYS A 103 41.67 -26.44 -12.96
C LYS A 103 42.28 -27.77 -12.51
N GLU A 104 42.53 -27.94 -11.21
CA GLU A 104 43.14 -29.15 -10.64
C GLU A 104 42.19 -30.34 -10.64
N ALA A 105 40.89 -30.11 -10.47
CA ALA A 105 39.86 -31.13 -10.54
C ALA A 105 39.65 -31.69 -11.96
N ASN A 106 40.21 -31.05 -12.99
CA ASN A 106 40.14 -31.42 -14.41
C ASN A 106 38.70 -31.66 -14.94
N ASP A 107 37.68 -31.25 -14.19
CA ASP A 107 36.26 -31.47 -14.45
C ASP A 107 35.57 -30.14 -14.77
N ILE A 108 35.45 -29.89 -16.07
CA ILE A 108 34.33 -29.25 -16.77
C ILE A 108 33.84 -27.90 -16.20
N LEU A 109 34.38 -26.79 -16.71
CA LEU A 109 33.55 -25.67 -17.12
C LEU A 109 34.06 -25.15 -18.48
N HIS A 110 33.34 -25.53 -19.54
CA HIS A 110 33.27 -24.83 -20.82
C HIS A 110 32.75 -23.39 -20.60
N LEU A 111 33.51 -22.53 -19.91
CA LEU A 111 33.15 -21.14 -19.63
C LEU A 111 34.09 -20.14 -20.29
N VAL A 112 34.69 -20.49 -21.43
CA VAL A 112 35.31 -19.50 -22.31
C VAL A 112 34.93 -19.80 -23.75
N SER A 113 33.71 -19.42 -24.11
CA SER A 113 33.33 -18.98 -25.45
C SER A 113 32.10 -18.08 -25.31
N LEU A 114 32.23 -17.01 -24.52
CA LEU A 114 31.45 -15.81 -24.81
C LEU A 114 32.41 -14.94 -25.63
N ASP A 115 32.30 -15.09 -26.94
CA ASP A 115 32.82 -14.14 -27.90
C ASP A 115 32.46 -12.74 -27.40
N THR A 116 33.47 -12.00 -26.96
CA THR A 116 33.41 -10.54 -26.94
C THR A 116 33.42 -10.09 -28.40
N ASN A 117 32.30 -10.28 -29.10
CA ASN A 117 31.92 -9.44 -30.22
C ASN A 117 31.41 -8.12 -29.62
N LEU A 118 32.37 -7.29 -29.21
CA LEU A 118 32.17 -5.85 -29.10
C LEU A 118 32.34 -5.30 -30.53
N GLY A 119 31.23 -4.89 -31.12
CA GLY A 119 31.23 -3.93 -32.23
C GLY A 119 31.67 -2.55 -31.76
#